data_AF-A0A1H0AXR7-F1
#
_entry.id   AF-A0A1H0AXR7-F1
#
_cell.length_a   1.000
_cell.length_b   1.000
_cell.length_c   1.000
_cell.angle_alpha   90.00
_cell.angle_beta   90.00
_cell.angle_gamma   90.00
#
_symmetry.space_group_name_H-M   'P 1'
#
loop_
_entity.id
_entity.type
_entity.pdbx_description
1 polymer ?
#
loop_
_entity_poly.entity_id
_entity_poly.type
_entity_poly.pdbx_seq_one_letter_code
_entity_poly.pdbx_strand_id
1 'polypeptide(L)' 'MRLFSRLLIGIGVIALLIGIFQFLYTHPISEWEEWQEVLTYALFESSARIAGLFGVIFIVIGWLLHKKVKKKGRIFY' A
#
# COMPACT_ATOMS: atom_id res chain seq x y z
N MET A 1 -12.62 -13.78 -11.05
CA MET A 1 -11.98 -13.44 -9.75
C MET A 1 -10.46 -13.20 -9.83
N ARG A 2 -9.68 -13.95 -10.62
CA ARG A 2 -8.22 -13.72 -10.76
C ARG A 2 -7.86 -12.30 -11.24
N LEU A 3 -8.57 -11.80 -12.25
CA LEU A 3 -8.35 -10.45 -12.82
C LEU A 3 -8.65 -9.36 -11.78
N PHE A 4 -9.77 -9.47 -11.08
CA PHE A 4 -10.16 -8.55 -10.01
C PHE A 4 -9.14 -8.48 -8.86
N SER A 5 -8.61 -9.62 -8.40
CA SER A 5 -7.54 -9.62 -7.37
C SER A 5 -6.25 -8.94 -7.84
N ARG A 6 -5.89 -9.09 -9.12
CA ARG A 6 -4.71 -8.44 -9.70
C ARG A 6 -4.92 -6.92 -9.82
N LEU A 7 -6.12 -6.49 -10.22
CA LEU A 7 -6.48 -5.07 -10.28
C LEU A 7 -6.43 -4.42 -8.89
N LEU A 8 -6.99 -5.06 -7.86
CA LEU A 8 -6.92 -4.57 -6.47
C LEU A 8 -5.49 -4.42 -5.97
N ILE A 9 -4.63 -5.39 -6.24
CA ILE A 9 -3.20 -5.29 -5.90
C ILE A 9 -2.55 -4.15 -6.67
N GLY A 10 -2.82 -4.03 -7.97
CA GLY A 10 -2.28 -2.94 -8.81
C GLY A 10 -2.67 -1.55 -8.32
N ILE A 11 -3.96 -1.34 -8.03
CA ILE A 11 -4.48 -0.08 -7.48
C ILE A 11 -3.84 0.20 -6.12
N GLY A 12 -3.71 -0.82 -5.25
CA GLY A 12 -3.06 -0.67 -3.95
C GLY A 12 -1.59 -0.27 -4.06
N VAL A 13 -0.85 -0.83 -5.02
CA VAL A 13 0.55 -0.46 -5.29
C VAL A 13 0.66 0.97 -5.79
N ILE A 14 -0.21 1.38 -6.73
CA ILE A 14 -0.22 2.76 -7.24
C ILE A 14 -0.53 3.75 -6.12
N ALA A 15 -1.52 3.47 -5.28
CA ALA A 15 -1.86 4.33 -4.14
C ALA A 15 -0.70 4.46 -3.14
N LEU A 16 0.03 3.36 -2.89
CA LEU A 16 1.23 3.38 -2.05
C LEU A 16 2.35 4.24 -2.67
N LEU A 17 2.59 4.10 -3.97
CA LEU A 17 3.59 4.90 -4.67
C LEU A 17 3.26 6.39 -4.63
N ILE A 18 1.99 6.76 -4.82
CA ILE A 18 1.53 8.16 -4.72
C ILE A 18 1.77 8.69 -3.30
N GLY A 19 1.43 7.90 -2.27
CA GLY A 19 1.67 8.28 -0.88
C GLY A 19 3.16 8.49 -0.57
N ILE A 20 4.02 7.59 -1.03
CA ILE A 20 5.48 7.72 -0.87
C ILE A 20 6.01 8.93 -1.63
N PHE A 21 5.56 9.15 -2.87
CA PHE A 21 6.00 10.28 -3.68
C PHE A 21 5.58 11.61 -3.05
N GLN A 22 4.33 11.72 -2.60
CA GLN A 22 3.84 12.91 -1.90
C GLN A 22 4.65 13.17 -0.63
N PHE A 23 4.92 12.12 0.15
CA PHE A 23 5.73 12.21 1.37
C PHE A 23 7.12 12.77 1.10
N LEU A 24 7.84 12.21 0.11
CA LEU A 24 9.17 12.66 -0.29
C LEU A 24 9.18 14.08 -0.86
N TYR A 25 8.09 14.49 -1.51
CA TYR A 25 7.96 15.85 -2.04
C TYR A 25 7.71 16.89 -0.95
N THR A 26 6.86 16.57 0.03
CA THR A 26 6.53 17.49 1.14
C THR A 26 7.60 17.53 2.21
N HIS A 27 8.40 16.46 2.34
CA HIS A 27 9.41 16.35 3.38
C HIS A 27 10.69 15.74 2.77
N PRO A 28 11.53 16.57 2.12
CA PRO A 28 12.70 16.09 1.39
C PRO A 28 13.73 15.46 2.34
N ILE A 29 14.43 14.45 1.83
CA ILE A 29 15.38 13.62 2.61
C ILE A 29 16.51 14.46 3.25
N SER A 30 16.80 15.65 2.70
CA SER A 30 17.78 16.58 3.26
C SER A 30 17.40 17.17 4.61
N GLU A 31 16.12 17.11 4.99
CA GLU A 31 15.60 17.61 6.28
C GLU A 31 15.47 16.49 7.33
N TRP A 32 15.89 15.27 7.00
CA TRP A 32 15.74 14.11 7.88
C TRP A 32 16.89 14.07 8.89
N GLU A 33 16.81 14.94 9.90
CA GLU A 33 17.78 14.97 11.02
C GLU A 33 17.62 13.72 11.90
N GLU A 34 16.38 13.31 12.20
CA GLU A 34 16.08 12.12 13.02
C GLU A 34 15.02 11.23 12.37
N TRP A 35 15.35 9.95 12.18
CA TRP A 35 14.48 8.94 11.56
C TRP A 35 13.21 8.64 12.39
N GLN A 36 13.24 8.90 13.71
CA GLN A 36 12.09 8.74 14.59
C GLN A 36 11.02 9.82 14.33
N GLU A 37 11.44 11.05 14.05
CA GLU A 37 10.54 12.15 13.71
C GLU A 37 9.91 11.92 12.34
N VAL A 38 10.70 11.46 11.36
CA VAL A 38 10.22 11.09 10.03
C VAL A 38 9.16 9.99 10.10
N LEU A 39 9.37 8.96 10.93
CA LEU A 39 8.37 7.90 11.16
C LEU A 39 7.13 8.43 11.86
N THR A 40 7.29 9.30 12.87
CA THR A 40 6.17 9.89 13.61
C THR A 40 5.33 10.77 12.69
N TYR A 41 5.97 11.61 11.89
CA TYR A 41 5.31 12.45 10.89
C TYR A 41 4.60 11.61 9.83
N ALA A 42 5.27 10.59 9.27
CA ALA A 42 4.68 9.68 8.29
C ALA A 42 3.44 8.94 8.84
N LEU A 43 3.46 8.55 10.11
CA LEU A 43 2.42 7.74 10.75
C LEU A 43 1.31 8.56 11.41
N PHE A 44 1.54 9.81 11.79
CA PHE A 44 0.59 10.58 12.61
C PHE A 44 0.09 11.86 11.95
N GLU A 45 0.93 12.56 11.19
CA GLU A 45 0.63 13.92 10.73
C GLU A 45 0.46 14.02 9.21
N SER A 46 1.18 13.20 8.44
CA SER A 46 1.16 13.29 6.99
C SER A 46 -0.22 12.95 6.42
N SER A 47 -0.75 13.83 5.57
CA SER A 47 -1.95 13.56 4.77
C SER A 47 -1.75 12.38 3.81
N ALA A 48 -0.50 12.08 3.45
CA ALA A 48 -0.14 10.91 2.65
C ALA A 48 -0.35 9.57 3.37
N ARG A 49 -0.47 9.59 4.71
CA ARG A 49 -0.79 8.40 5.53
C ARG A 49 -2.06 7.70 5.07
N ILE A 50 -3.09 8.48 4.72
CA ILE A 50 -4.38 7.93 4.31
C ILE A 50 -4.21 7.14 3.00
N ALA A 51 -3.52 7.71 2.02
CA ALA A 51 -3.20 7.05 0.77
C ALA A 51 -2.35 5.78 0.99
N GLY A 52 -1.35 5.85 1.87
CA GLY A 52 -0.53 4.70 2.27
C GLY A 52 -1.34 3.58 2.93
N LEU A 53 -2.20 3.90 3.90
CA LEU A 53 -3.07 2.95 4.60
C LEU A 53 -4.04 2.27 3.64
N PHE A 54 -4.73 3.03 2.79
CA PHE A 54 -5.62 2.46 1.77
C PHE A 54 -4.85 1.60 0.77
N GLY A 55 -3.64 2.00 0.36
CA GLY A 55 -2.76 1.20 -0.48
C GLY A 55 -2.43 -0.16 0.14
N VAL A 56 -1.98 -0.17 1.40
CA VAL A 56 -1.69 -1.40 2.16
C VAL A 56 -2.93 -2.28 2.29
N ILE A 57 -4.08 -1.70 2.65
CA ILE A 57 -5.35 -2.43 2.79
C ILE A 57 -5.75 -3.10 1.48
N PHE A 58 -5.68 -2.39 0.35
CA PHE A 58 -6.02 -2.95 -0.97
C PHE A 58 -5.06 -4.06 -1.40
N ILE A 59 -3.77 -3.95 -1.11
CA ILE A 59 -2.80 -5.02 -1.36
C ILE A 59 -3.12 -6.24 -0.51
N VAL A 60 -3.38 -6.07 0.79
CA VAL A 60 -3.69 -7.17 1.71
C VAL A 60 -4.98 -7.90 1.29
N ILE A 61 -6.05 -7.15 1.01
CA ILE A 61 -7.33 -7.71 0.55
C ILE A 61 -7.15 -8.42 -0.79
N GLY A 62 -6.47 -7.77 -1.74
CA GLY A 62 -6.18 -8.35 -3.06
C GLY A 62 -5.37 -9.65 -2.95
N TRP A 63 -4.40 -9.71 -2.04
CA TRP A 63 -3.61 -10.90 -1.76
C TRP A 63 -4.42 -12.04 -1.13
N LEU A 64 -5.28 -11.73 -0.15
CA LEU A 64 -6.18 -12.72 0.47
C LEU A 64 -7.16 -13.30 -0.55
N LEU A 65 -7.74 -12.45 -1.41
CA LEU A 65 -8.62 -12.88 -2.50
C LEU A 65 -7.86 -13.75 -3.51
N HIS A 66 -6.64 -13.37 -3.87
CA HIS A 66 -5.80 -14.16 -4.77
C HIS A 66 -5.48 -15.56 -4.19
N LYS A 67 -5.19 -15.65 -2.88
CA LYS A 67 -5.02 -16.93 -2.16
C LYS A 67 -6.30 -17.78 -2.22
N LYS A 68 -7.47 -17.20 -1.97
CA LYS A 68 -8.76 -17.92 -2.04
C LYS A 68 -9.05 -18.47 -3.44
N VAL A 69 -8.77 -17.70 -4.49
CA VAL A 69 -8.96 -18.14 -5.88
C VAL A 69 -8.01 -19.28 -6.25
N LYS A 70 -6.74 -19.23 -5.82
CA LYS A 70 -5.78 -20.33 -6.00
C LYS A 70 -6.21 -21.60 -5.26
N LYS A 71 -6.85 -21.49 -4.10
CA LYS A 71 -7.33 -22.63 -3.32
C LYS A 71 -8.51 -23.33 -4.00
N LYS A 72 -9.51 -22.59 -4.50
CA LYS A 72 -10.63 -23.16 -5.27
C LYS A 72 -10.19 -23.91 -6.53
N GLY A 73 -9.24 -23.35 -7.29
CA GLY A 73 -8.70 -24.01 -8.48
C GLY A 73 -7.95 -25.31 -8.21
N ARG A 74 -7.58 -25.62 -6.96
CA ARG A 74 -6.85 -26.84 -6.58
C ARG A 74 -7.78 -28.00 -6.14
N ILE A 75 -9.06 -27.72 -5.92
CA ILE A 75 -10.07 -28.72 -5.49
C ILE A 75 -10.74 -29.36 -6.72
N PHE A 76 -10.63 -28.73 -7.88
CA PHE A 76 -11.20 -29.19 -9.17
C PHE A 76 -10.16 -29.86 -10.09
N TYR A 77 -8.99 -30.20 -9.56
CA TYR A 77 -7.97 -31.04 -10.22
C TYR A 77 -7.67 -32.24 -9.33
#